data_AF-A0A1M3LJ28-F1
#
_entry.id   AF-A0A1M3LJ28-F1
#
_cell.length_a   1.000
_cell.length_b   1.000
_cell.length_c   1.000
_cell.angle_alpha   90.00
_cell.angle_beta   90.00
_cell.angle_gamma   90.00
#
_symmetry.space_group_name_H-M   'P 1'
#
loop_
_entity.id
_entity.type
_entity.pdbx_description
1 polymer ?
#
loop_
_entity_poly.entity_id
_entity_poly.type
_entity_poly.pdbx_seq_one_letter_code
_entity_poly.pdbx_strand_id
1 'polypeptide(L)'
;MAWEPLGRVTAGDDGRLVFPKVAKAPALYRLCIRQGGRDAVYIGETENLSRRFGNYRNPGPTQQTSKRINAKLRDAIQAGADIAVAVVLSGAWIDWGTGLQDANLSSKVIRCLFENAAISAGGAEDVEMLNRTTG
;
A
#
# COMPACT_ATOMS: atom_id res chain seq x y z
N MET A 1 12.19 -7.84 5.93
CA MET A 1 11.46 -6.55 5.95
C MET A 1 10.40 -6.58 7.03
N ALA A 2 10.07 -5.44 7.65
CA ALA A 2 9.02 -5.32 8.65
C ALA A 2 8.06 -4.17 8.31
N TRP A 3 6.77 -4.37 8.53
CA TRP A 3 5.74 -3.34 8.29
C TRP A 3 5.62 -2.42 9.49
N GLU A 4 5.87 -1.14 9.30
CA GLU A 4 5.70 -0.10 10.31
C GLU A 4 4.30 0.52 10.18
N PRO A 5 3.46 0.50 11.23
CA PRO A 5 2.17 1.18 11.21
C PRO A 5 2.34 2.69 11.04
N LEU A 6 1.60 3.26 10.10
CA LEU A 6 1.68 4.69 9.78
C LEU A 6 0.43 5.45 10.23
N GLY A 7 -0.73 4.80 10.24
CA GLY A 7 -1.99 5.42 10.64
C GLY A 7 -3.17 4.87 9.85
N ARG A 8 -4.19 5.70 9.64
CA ARG A 8 -5.45 5.32 8.99
C ARG A 8 -5.76 6.24 7.82
N VAL A 9 -6.46 5.73 6.82
CA VAL A 9 -7.10 6.55 5.78
C VAL A 9 -8.50 6.92 6.26
N THR A 10 -8.86 8.20 6.16
CA THR A 10 -10.19 8.70 6.53
C THR A 10 -10.81 9.52 5.40
N ALA A 11 -12.09 9.85 5.51
CA ALA A 11 -12.71 10.88 4.68
C ALA A 11 -12.52 12.24 5.33
N GLY A 12 -12.12 13.25 4.54
CA GLY A 12 -12.15 14.65 4.95
C GLY A 12 -13.52 15.27 4.69
N ASP A 13 -13.71 16.50 5.16
CA ASP A 13 -14.97 17.26 5.01
C ASP A 13 -15.35 17.51 3.55
N ASP A 14 -14.36 17.52 2.65
CA ASP A 14 -14.53 17.63 1.20
C ASP A 14 -14.89 16.29 0.53
N GLY A 15 -15.13 15.23 1.31
CA GLY A 15 -15.39 13.87 0.84
C GLY A 15 -14.18 13.18 0.21
N ARG A 16 -12.99 13.78 0.27
CA ARG A 16 -11.76 13.20 -0.29
C ARG A 16 -10.98 12.41 0.76
N LEU A 17 -10.24 11.40 0.29
CA LEU A 17 -9.41 10.54 1.13
C LEU A 17 -8.26 11.32 1.79
N VAL A 18 -8.20 11.31 3.11
CA VAL A 18 -7.09 11.84 3.89
C VAL A 18 -6.17 10.69 4.26
N PHE A 19 -4.92 10.76 3.80
CA PHE A 19 -3.87 9.79 4.15
C PHE A 19 -2.98 10.36 5.27
N PRO A 20 -2.30 9.51 6.06
CA PRO A 20 -1.28 9.95 6.98
C PRO A 20 -0.18 10.76 6.27
N LYS A 21 0.38 11.75 6.96
CA LYS A 21 1.50 12.55 6.45
C LYS A 21 2.76 11.68 6.39
N VAL A 22 3.52 11.81 5.31
CA VAL A 22 4.73 11.02 5.05
C VAL A 22 5.78 11.86 4.35
N ALA A 23 7.05 11.50 4.55
CA ALA A 23 8.17 12.08 3.81
C ALA A 23 8.18 11.62 2.33
N LYS A 24 8.94 12.34 1.51
CA LYS A 24 9.29 11.89 0.16
C LYS A 24 10.39 10.82 0.28
N ALA A 25 9.99 9.56 0.19
CA ALA A 25 10.90 8.43 0.26
C ALA A 25 10.45 7.28 -0.66
N PRO A 26 11.40 6.48 -1.18
CA PRO A 26 11.11 5.16 -1.74
C PRO A 26 10.58 4.23 -0.65
N ALA A 27 9.53 3.47 -0.96
CA ALA A 27 8.84 2.67 0.03
C ALA A 27 8.08 1.49 -0.59
N LEU A 28 7.78 0.52 0.26
CA LEU A 28 6.60 -0.33 0.12
C LEU A 28 5.51 0.20 1.03
N TYR A 29 4.26 0.04 0.66
CA TYR A 29 3.12 0.37 1.51
C TYR A 29 2.05 -0.69 1.41
N ARG A 30 1.27 -0.80 2.47
CA ARG A 30 0.14 -1.71 2.59
C ARG A 30 -1.08 -0.95 3.09
N LEU A 31 -2.19 -1.11 2.40
CA LEU A 31 -3.51 -0.63 2.81
C LEU A 31 -4.33 -1.85 3.22
N CYS A 32 -4.73 -1.91 4.49
CA CYS A 32 -5.55 -2.98 5.05
C CYS A 32 -6.95 -2.45 5.31
N ILE A 33 -7.93 -2.92 4.54
CA ILE A 33 -9.35 -2.62 4.70
C ILE A 33 -9.96 -3.72 5.55
N ARG A 34 -10.64 -3.36 6.65
CA ARG A 34 -11.32 -4.29 7.54
C ARG A 34 -12.78 -3.92 7.69
N GLN A 35 -13.67 -4.84 7.39
CA GLN A 35 -15.11 -4.61 7.48
C GLN A 35 -15.86 -5.91 7.78
N GLY A 36 -16.58 -5.95 8.91
CA GLY A 36 -17.48 -7.06 9.22
C GLY A 36 -16.84 -8.46 9.17
N GLY A 37 -15.58 -8.58 9.61
CA GLY A 37 -14.82 -9.84 9.59
C GLY A 37 -14.18 -10.20 8.24
N ARG A 38 -14.30 -9.34 7.23
CA ARG A 38 -13.59 -9.47 5.96
C ARG A 38 -12.42 -8.50 5.89
N ASP A 39 -11.25 -9.03 5.58
CA ASP A 39 -10.04 -8.26 5.39
C ASP A 39 -9.64 -8.25 3.92
N ALA A 40 -9.33 -7.07 3.40
CA ALA A 40 -8.78 -6.89 2.07
C ALA A 40 -7.48 -6.09 2.15
N VAL A 41 -6.49 -6.48 1.36
CA VAL A 41 -5.16 -5.89 1.39
C VAL A 41 -4.74 -5.45 0.00
N TYR A 42 -4.23 -4.23 -0.09
CA TYR A 42 -3.50 -3.74 -1.25
C TYR A 42 -2.05 -3.45 -0.86
N ILE A 43 -1.10 -4.00 -1.59
CA ILE A 43 0.33 -3.73 -1.43
C ILE A 43 0.82 -2.96 -2.65
N GLY A 44 1.66 -1.96 -2.44
CA GLY A 44 2.24 -1.21 -3.54
C GLY A 44 3.68 -0.82 -3.28
N GLU A 45 4.43 -0.60 -4.36
CA GLU A 45 5.72 0.08 -4.32
C GLU A 45 5.65 1.51 -4.87
N THR A 46 6.60 2.34 -4.43
CA THR A 46 6.81 3.65 -5.02
C THR A 46 8.18 4.22 -4.69
N GLU A 47 8.72 5.05 -5.57
CA GLU A 47 9.90 5.90 -5.30
C GLU A 47 9.55 7.15 -4.47
N ASN A 48 8.27 7.55 -4.44
CA ASN A 48 7.83 8.76 -3.75
C ASN A 48 6.47 8.54 -3.07
N LEU A 49 6.52 8.14 -1.80
CA LEU A 49 5.35 7.79 -1.02
C LEU A 49 4.35 8.94 -0.87
N SER A 50 4.82 10.15 -0.55
CA SER A 50 3.98 11.34 -0.45
C SER A 50 3.21 11.62 -1.75
N ARG A 51 3.89 11.57 -2.91
CA ARG A 51 3.23 11.72 -4.21
C ARG A 51 2.25 10.59 -4.50
N ARG A 52 2.57 9.34 -4.14
CA ARG A 52 1.69 8.18 -4.38
C ARG A 52 0.38 8.33 -3.62
N PHE A 53 0.42 8.72 -2.34
CA PHE A 53 -0.79 9.00 -1.56
C PHE A 53 -1.56 10.21 -2.09
N GLY A 54 -0.86 11.26 -2.52
CA GLY A 54 -1.47 12.39 -3.22
C GLY A 54 -2.24 11.98 -4.49
N ASN A 55 -1.67 11.08 -5.30
CA ASN A 55 -2.32 10.54 -6.49
C ASN A 55 -3.56 9.69 -6.14
N TYR A 56 -3.54 8.97 -5.01
CA TYR A 56 -4.74 8.27 -4.54
C TYR A 56 -5.81 9.23 -4.04
N ARG A 57 -5.46 10.32 -3.36
CA ARG A 57 -6.43 11.36 -2.95
C ARG A 57 -7.05 12.05 -4.17
N ASN A 58 -6.23 12.42 -5.15
CA ASN A 58 -6.63 13.20 -6.33
C ASN A 58 -6.13 12.52 -7.62
N PRO A 59 -6.79 11.45 -8.08
CA PRO A 59 -6.33 10.73 -9.25
C PRO A 59 -6.47 11.57 -10.53
N GLY A 60 -5.40 11.67 -11.30
CA GLY A 60 -5.42 12.27 -12.63
C GLY A 60 -6.21 11.44 -13.65
N PRO A 61 -6.59 12.02 -14.80
CA PRO A 61 -7.46 11.38 -15.78
C PRO A 61 -6.92 10.06 -16.34
N THR A 62 -5.59 9.93 -16.49
CA THR A 62 -4.94 8.72 -17.02
C THR A 62 -4.51 7.72 -15.95
N GLN A 63 -4.66 8.04 -14.66
CA GLN A 63 -4.16 7.23 -13.56
C GLN A 63 -5.17 6.15 -13.15
N GLN A 64 -5.41 5.15 -14.01
CA GLN A 64 -6.43 4.12 -13.80
C GLN A 64 -6.31 3.38 -12.46
N THR A 65 -5.09 2.98 -12.07
CA THR A 65 -4.87 2.34 -10.76
C THR A 65 -5.23 3.28 -9.61
N SER A 66 -4.84 4.56 -9.69
CA SER A 66 -5.16 5.52 -8.64
C SER A 66 -6.67 5.75 -8.53
N LYS A 67 -7.39 5.79 -9.66
CA LYS A 67 -8.85 5.88 -9.69
C LYS A 67 -9.50 4.66 -9.02
N ARG A 68 -9.07 3.45 -9.39
CA ARG A 68 -9.59 2.19 -8.82
C ARG A 68 -9.39 2.13 -7.31
N ILE A 69 -8.19 2.45 -6.83
CA ILE A 69 -7.88 2.46 -5.40
C ILE A 69 -8.65 3.59 -4.69
N ASN A 70 -8.73 4.79 -5.27
CA ASN A 70 -9.53 5.88 -4.70
C ASN A 70 -10.99 5.45 -4.47
N ALA A 71 -11.64 4.90 -5.51
CA ALA A 71 -13.01 4.43 -5.43
C ALA A 71 -13.18 3.36 -4.34
N LYS A 72 -12.37 2.28 -4.38
CA LYS A 72 -12.45 1.18 -3.40
C LYS A 72 -12.31 1.68 -1.96
N LEU A 73 -11.37 2.60 -1.68
CA LEU A 73 -11.17 3.13 -0.32
C LEU A 73 -12.34 4.04 0.11
N ARG A 74 -12.89 4.85 -0.80
CA ARG A 74 -14.05 5.69 -0.51
C ARG A 74 -15.28 4.86 -0.21
N ASP A 75 -15.56 3.87 -1.05
CA ASP A 75 -16.70 2.95 -0.89
C ASP A 75 -16.58 2.20 0.44
N ALA A 76 -15.38 1.71 0.77
CA ALA A 76 -15.11 1.04 2.03
C ALA A 76 -15.34 1.96 3.25
N ILE A 77 -14.84 3.20 3.22
CA ILE A 77 -15.08 4.17 4.31
C ILE A 77 -16.58 4.46 4.46
N GLN A 78 -17.30 4.67 3.34
CA GLN A 78 -18.74 4.92 3.37
C GLN A 78 -19.51 3.73 3.95
N ALA A 79 -19.04 2.51 3.71
CA ALA A 79 -19.59 1.30 4.27
C ALA A 79 -19.11 1.00 5.72
N GLY A 80 -18.39 1.93 6.35
CA GLY A 80 -17.95 1.84 7.75
C GLY A 80 -16.68 1.03 7.99
N ALA A 81 -15.90 0.75 6.95
CA ALA A 81 -14.65 -0.01 7.08
C ALA A 81 -13.55 0.81 7.78
N ASP A 82 -12.68 0.09 8.50
CA ASP A 82 -11.38 0.62 8.92
C ASP A 82 -10.34 0.42 7.81
N ILE A 83 -9.57 1.46 7.50
CA ILE A 83 -8.46 1.38 6.56
C ILE A 83 -7.15 1.75 7.26
N ALA A 84 -6.36 0.76 7.63
CA ALA A 84 -5.04 0.95 8.21
C ALA A 84 -3.95 1.03 7.12
N VAL A 85 -2.94 1.86 7.36
CA VAL A 85 -1.77 2.03 6.50
C VAL A 85 -0.53 1.58 7.26
N ALA A 86 0.29 0.76 6.60
CA ALA A 86 1.64 0.42 7.06
C ALA A 86 2.65 0.56 5.92
N VAL A 87 3.92 0.78 6.26
CA VAL A 87 4.98 1.05 5.28
C VAL A 87 6.25 0.28 5.59
N VAL A 88 7.11 0.14 4.59
CA VAL A 88 8.52 -0.25 4.76
C VAL A 88 9.36 0.87 4.15
N LEU A 89 10.09 1.60 4.99
CA LEU A 89 10.98 2.69 4.58
C LEU A 89 12.46 2.29 4.67
N SER A 90 12.79 1.34 5.54
CA SER A 90 14.14 0.82 5.77
C SER A 90 14.06 -0.59 6.37
N GLY A 91 15.21 -1.20 6.72
CA GLY A 91 15.26 -2.50 7.38
C GLY A 91 14.79 -3.69 6.51
N ALA A 92 14.68 -3.48 5.20
CA ALA A 92 14.57 -4.57 4.23
C ALA A 92 15.98 -5.08 3.93
N TRP A 93 16.12 -6.39 3.83
CA TRP A 93 17.40 -7.07 3.56
C TRP A 93 17.18 -8.22 2.59
N ILE A 94 18.23 -8.57 1.85
CA ILE A 94 18.28 -9.72 0.94
C ILE A 94 19.50 -10.56 1.32
N ASP A 95 19.32 -11.87 1.42
CA ASP A 95 20.44 -12.82 1.48
C ASP A 95 20.79 -13.26 0.06
N TRP A 96 22.03 -12.97 -0.37
CA TRP A 96 22.54 -13.37 -1.68
C TRP A 96 23.35 -14.68 -1.63
N GLY A 97 23.28 -15.41 -0.51
CA GLY A 97 24.12 -16.58 -0.23
C GLY A 97 25.50 -16.23 0.33
N THR A 98 25.81 -14.93 0.44
CA THR A 98 27.03 -14.40 1.07
C THR A 98 26.73 -13.65 2.38
N GLY A 99 25.50 -13.77 2.88
CA GLY A 99 25.01 -13.11 4.08
C GLY A 99 23.96 -12.03 3.79
N LEU A 100 23.38 -11.52 4.88
CA LEU A 100 22.34 -10.49 4.83
C LEU A 100 22.93 -9.14 4.40
N GLN A 101 22.32 -8.54 3.38
CA GLN A 101 22.66 -7.20 2.91
C GLN A 101 21.44 -6.31 2.90
N ASP A 102 21.61 -5.05 3.29
CA ASP A 102 20.53 -4.06 3.25
C ASP A 102 20.04 -3.85 1.82
N ALA A 103 18.72 -3.91 1.67
CA ALA A 103 18.07 -3.68 0.41
C ALA A 103 17.98 -2.19 0.10
N ASN A 104 18.53 -1.79 -1.05
CA ASN A 104 18.38 -0.43 -1.54
C ASN A 104 16.99 -0.20 -2.13
N LEU A 105 16.07 0.35 -1.32
CA LEU A 105 14.71 0.67 -1.77
C LEU A 105 14.66 1.81 -2.81
N SER A 106 15.74 2.54 -3.09
CA SER A 106 15.77 3.46 -4.24
C SER A 106 15.75 2.70 -5.57
N SER A 107 16.17 1.44 -5.60
CA SER A 107 16.09 0.58 -6.79
C SER A 107 14.66 0.09 -7.02
N LYS A 108 14.08 0.41 -8.17
CA LYS A 108 12.76 -0.09 -8.57
C LYS A 108 12.72 -1.62 -8.60
N VAL A 109 13.77 -2.26 -9.10
CA VAL A 109 13.83 -3.74 -9.19
C VAL A 109 13.71 -4.35 -7.79
N ILE A 110 14.44 -3.79 -6.82
CA ILE A 110 14.39 -4.25 -5.43
C ILE A 110 13.00 -4.03 -4.84
N ARG A 111 12.38 -2.86 -5.03
CA ARG A 111 11.02 -2.64 -4.54
C ARG A 111 10.01 -3.58 -5.18
N CYS A 112 10.07 -3.81 -6.49
CA CYS A 112 9.20 -4.76 -7.18
C CYS A 112 9.41 -6.20 -6.69
N LEU A 113 10.65 -6.60 -6.39
CA LEU A 113 10.93 -7.92 -5.80
C LEU A 113 10.21 -8.09 -4.46
N PHE A 114 10.36 -7.12 -3.56
CA PHE A 114 9.70 -7.18 -2.25
C PHE A 114 8.18 -7.05 -2.33
N GLU A 115 7.65 -6.22 -3.24
CA GLU A 115 6.21 -6.12 -3.49
C GLU A 115 5.64 -7.48 -3.91
N ASN A 116 6.26 -8.16 -4.88
CA ASN A 116 5.82 -9.47 -5.33
C ASN A 116 5.95 -10.53 -4.24
N ALA A 117 7.04 -10.52 -3.47
CA ALA A 117 7.20 -11.40 -2.32
C ALA A 117 6.10 -11.16 -1.26
N ALA A 118 5.77 -9.90 -0.97
CA ALA A 118 4.72 -9.54 -0.03
C ALA A 118 3.31 -9.93 -0.53
N ILE A 119 3.03 -9.74 -1.82
CA ILE A 119 1.77 -10.16 -2.44
C ILE A 119 1.61 -11.68 -2.36
N SER A 120 2.69 -12.41 -2.59
CA SER A 120 2.71 -13.88 -2.52
C SER A 120 2.50 -14.37 -1.09
N ALA A 121 3.16 -13.73 -0.11
CA ALA A 121 3.00 -14.06 1.30
C ALA A 121 1.61 -13.67 1.88
N GLY A 122 0.98 -12.63 1.33
CA GLY A 122 -0.33 -12.14 1.77
C GLY A 122 -1.53 -12.99 1.33
N GLY A 123 -1.33 -13.99 0.48
CA GLY A 123 -2.38 -14.88 -0.04
C GLY A 123 -2.86 -15.97 0.92
N ALA A 124 -2.93 -15.69 2.23
CA ALA A 124 -3.62 -16.59 3.17
C ALA A 124 -5.13 -16.63 2.87
N GLU A 125 -5.80 -17.76 3.16
CA GLU A 125 -7.13 -18.12 2.64
C GLU A 125 -8.24 -17.08 2.91
N ASP A 126 -8.09 -16.23 3.94
CA ASP A 126 -9.13 -15.31 4.42
C ASP A 126 -8.91 -13.82 4.07
N VAL A 127 -7.89 -13.48 3.26
CA VAL A 127 -7.59 -12.07 2.91
C VAL A 127 -7.70 -11.82 1.40
N GLU A 128 -8.61 -10.92 1.01
CA GLU A 128 -8.77 -10.50 -0.39
C GLU A 128 -7.57 -9.64 -0.83
N MET A 129 -6.79 -10.12 -1.81
CA MET A 129 -5.68 -9.36 -2.39
C MET A 129 -6.15 -8.44 -3.52
N LEU A 130 -6.29 -7.14 -3.23
CA LEU A 130 -6.77 -6.10 -4.16
C LEU A 130 -5.78 -5.77 -5.31
N ASN A 131 -4.58 -6.34 -5.26
CA ASN A 131 -3.60 -6.28 -6.34
C ASN A 131 -4.06 -7.03 -7.58
N ARG A 132 -4.85 -8.10 -7.42
CA ARG A 132 -5.38 -8.87 -8.53
C ARG A 132 -6.64 -8.18 -9.04
N THR A 133 -6.65 -7.74 -10.29
CA THR A 133 -7.90 -7.46 -11.00
C THR A 133 -8.54 -8.79 -11.29
N THR A 134 -9.70 -9.08 -10.70
CA THR A 134 -10.62 -10.07 -11.27
C THR A 134 -10.96 -9.58 -12.68
N GLY A 135 -10.45 -10.30 -13.68
CA GLY A 135 -10.81 -10.10 -15.09
C GLY A 135 -12.25 -10.51 -15.35
#